data_AF-A0ABD3EN99-F1
#
_entry.id   AF-A0ABD3EN99-F1
#
_cell.length_a   1.000
_cell.length_b   1.000
_cell.length_c   1.000
_cell.angle_alpha   90.00
_cell.angle_beta   90.00
_cell.angle_gamma   90.00
#
_symmetry.space_group_name_H-M   'P 1'
#
loop_
_entity.id
_entity.type
_entity.pdbx_description
1 polymer ?
#
loop_
_entity_poly.entity_id
_entity_poly.type
_entity_poly.pdbx_seq_one_letter_code
_entity_poly.pdbx_strand_id
1 'polypeptide(L)'
;MMMPFLPLLLLLLFPAQSKAQQSYVDNKQLRCDQNDTVTLGFLCNGASSSCPSFLTFRSTPTYNTPVTIAYLLSADASRIAAAKLSDSAPITFFFLFNFFF
;
A
#
# COMPACT_ATOMS: atom_id res chain seq x y z
N MET A 1 39.72 0.59 -22.54
CA MET A 1 38.69 1.61 -22.31
C MET A 1 37.44 0.89 -21.82
N MET A 2 37.19 0.91 -20.52
CA MET A 2 36.02 0.28 -19.90
C MET A 2 34.78 1.10 -20.31
N MET A 3 33.83 0.51 -21.04
CA MET A 3 32.58 1.18 -21.45
C MET A 3 31.71 1.46 -20.21
N PRO A 4 31.67 2.69 -19.68
CA PRO A 4 31.00 2.99 -18.40
C PRO A 4 29.46 2.95 -18.55
N PHE A 5 28.96 2.84 -19.78
CA PHE A 5 27.55 2.86 -20.12
C PHE A 5 26.89 1.48 -20.14
N LEU A 6 27.68 0.40 -20.16
CA LEU A 6 27.16 -0.97 -20.15
C LEU A 6 26.26 -1.30 -18.94
N PRO A 7 26.61 -0.93 -17.68
CA PRO A 7 25.72 -1.19 -16.54
C PRO A 7 24.42 -0.37 -16.61
N LEU A 8 24.47 0.84 -17.18
CA LEU A 8 23.28 1.68 -17.36
C LEU A 8 22.32 1.10 -18.41
N LEU A 9 22.87 0.56 -19.51
CA LEU A 9 22.08 -0.12 -20.54
C LEU A 9 21.42 -1.40 -19.99
N LEU A 10 22.13 -2.14 -19.14
CA LEU A 10 21.55 -3.31 -18.45
C LEU A 10 20.37 -2.92 -17.54
N LEU A 11 20.46 -1.81 -16.80
CA LEU A 11 19.36 -1.34 -15.95
C LEU A 11 18.09 -1.01 -16.75
N LEU A 12 18.23 -0.46 -17.96
CA LEU A 12 17.10 -0.09 -18.82
C LEU A 12 16.38 -1.30 -19.44
N LEU A 13 17.06 -2.46 -19.52
CA LEU A 13 16.49 -3.70 -20.06
C LEU A 13 15.61 -4.46 -19.06
N PHE A 14 15.66 -4.10 -17.78
CA PHE A 14 14.81 -4.68 -16.73
C PHE A 14 13.86 -3.63 -16.18
N PRO A 15 12.75 -3.31 -16.87
CA PRO A 15 11.71 -2.52 -16.24
C PRO A 15 11.22 -3.31 -15.02
N ALA A 16 11.49 -2.78 -13.82
CA ALA A 16 10.93 -3.31 -12.60
C ALA A 16 9.41 -3.22 -12.73
N GLN A 17 8.75 -4.33 -13.06
CA GLN A 17 7.29 -4.39 -13.07
C GLN A 17 6.83 -4.24 -11.63
N SER A 18 6.60 -3.01 -11.20
CA SER A 18 6.02 -2.73 -9.90
C SER A 18 4.55 -3.18 -9.98
N LYS A 19 4.28 -4.37 -9.43
CA LYS A 19 2.92 -4.95 -9.37
C LYS A 19 1.99 -4.18 -8.42
N ALA A 20 2.53 -3.20 -7.68
CA ALA A 20 1.86 -2.46 -6.62
C ALA A 20 1.47 -1.02 -7.01
N GLN A 21 1.60 -0.63 -8.28
CA GLN A 21 1.28 0.73 -8.71
C GLN A 21 -0.24 0.89 -8.90
N GLN A 22 -0.85 1.76 -8.12
CA GLN A 22 -2.24 2.17 -8.34
C GLN A 22 -2.34 3.06 -9.58
N SER A 23 -3.40 2.91 -10.36
CA SER A 23 -3.68 3.80 -11.49
C SER A 23 -3.97 5.22 -10.98
N TYR A 24 -3.39 6.21 -11.64
CA TYR A 24 -3.75 7.61 -11.38
C TYR A 24 -5.20 7.85 -11.80
N VAL A 25 -6.06 8.24 -10.85
CA VAL A 25 -7.50 8.40 -11.06
C VAL A 25 -7.94 9.85 -11.34
N ASP A 26 -7.00 10.75 -11.60
CA ASP A 26 -7.26 12.13 -12.09
C ASP A 26 -8.40 12.87 -11.38
N ASN A 27 -8.38 12.89 -10.05
CA ASN A 27 -9.38 13.56 -9.20
C ASN A 27 -10.83 13.11 -9.39
N LYS A 28 -11.09 12.03 -10.14
CA LYS A 28 -12.43 11.44 -10.29
C LYS A 28 -13.04 11.07 -8.94
N GLN A 29 -12.21 10.73 -7.96
CA GLN A 29 -12.60 10.47 -6.57
C GLN A 29 -13.34 11.64 -5.89
N LEU A 30 -13.24 12.86 -6.42
CA LEU A 30 -13.91 14.05 -5.89
C LEU A 30 -15.27 14.33 -6.55
N ARG A 31 -15.64 13.56 -7.58
CA ARG A 31 -16.87 13.76 -8.37
C ARG A 31 -18.01 12.93 -7.80
N CYS A 32 -18.65 13.45 -6.76
CA CYS A 32 -19.71 12.75 -6.02
C CYS A 32 -20.96 12.42 -6.86
N ASP A 33 -21.12 13.05 -8.02
CA ASP A 33 -22.21 12.86 -8.97
C ASP A 33 -21.95 11.74 -9.99
N GLN A 34 -20.73 11.18 -10.02
CA GLN A 34 -20.33 10.18 -11.01
C GLN A 34 -19.94 8.85 -10.35
N ASN A 35 -20.42 7.76 -10.93
CA ASN A 35 -20.11 6.42 -10.47
C ASN A 35 -18.91 5.84 -11.25
N ASP A 36 -17.73 6.42 -11.03
CA ASP A 36 -16.46 5.88 -11.55
C ASP A 36 -15.99 4.74 -10.63
N THR A 37 -16.15 3.47 -11.02
CA THR A 37 -15.78 2.30 -10.19
C THR A 37 -14.29 2.27 -9.79
N VAL A 38 -13.42 2.92 -10.59
CA VAL A 38 -11.99 3.04 -10.32
C VAL A 38 -11.66 3.91 -9.11
N THR A 39 -12.59 4.76 -8.65
CA THR A 39 -12.37 5.69 -7.53
C THR A 39 -12.74 5.10 -6.18
N LEU A 40 -13.23 3.86 -6.14
CA LEU A 40 -13.66 3.16 -4.92
C LEU A 40 -12.49 2.69 -4.03
N GLY A 41 -11.26 3.10 -4.33
CA GLY A 41 -10.10 2.98 -3.44
C GLY A 41 -9.05 1.97 -3.89
N PHE A 42 -9.43 0.72 -4.18
CA PHE A 42 -8.46 -0.32 -4.52
C PHE A 42 -8.84 -1.05 -5.81
N LEU A 43 -8.14 -0.72 -6.90
CA LEU A 43 -8.24 -1.45 -8.16
C LEU A 43 -7.29 -2.64 -8.13
N CYS A 44 -7.83 -3.85 -8.10
CA CYS A 44 -7.05 -5.05 -8.37
C CYS A 44 -6.99 -5.28 -9.88
N ASN A 45 -5.79 -5.27 -10.44
CA ASN A 45 -5.49 -5.50 -11.85
C ASN A 45 -5.58 -6.99 -12.27
N GLY A 46 -6.16 -7.86 -11.41
CA GLY A 46 -6.50 -9.25 -11.73
C GLY A 46 -5.32 -10.19 -11.97
N ALA A 47 -4.08 -9.68 -11.95
CA ALA A 47 -2.87 -10.47 -12.18
C ALA A 47 -2.58 -11.48 -11.05
N SER A 48 -3.11 -11.22 -9.85
CA SER A 48 -3.11 -12.11 -8.69
C SER A 48 -4.42 -11.95 -7.93
N SER A 49 -4.93 -13.03 -7.36
CA SER A 49 -6.11 -13.02 -6.47
C SER A 49 -5.81 -12.46 -5.07
N SER A 50 -4.54 -12.44 -4.68
CA SER A 50 -4.07 -11.85 -3.42
C SER A 50 -2.88 -10.94 -3.69
N CYS A 51 -2.95 -9.73 -3.13
CA CYS A 51 -1.88 -8.75 -3.22
C CYS A 51 -1.55 -8.20 -1.83
N PRO A 52 -0.27 -7.95 -1.54
CA PRO A 52 0.11 -7.13 -0.41
C PRO A 52 -0.46 -5.72 -0.61
N SER A 53 -1.20 -5.23 0.38
CA SER A 53 -1.95 -3.97 0.33
C SER A 53 -1.78 -3.22 1.64
N PHE A 54 -2.02 -1.90 1.62
CA PHE A 54 -1.84 -1.03 2.77
C PHE A 54 -3.09 -0.24 3.06
N LEU A 55 -3.43 -0.16 4.35
CA LEU A 55 -4.44 0.76 4.86
C LEU A 55 -3.79 1.68 5.89
N THR A 56 -4.26 2.92 5.91
CA THR A 56 -3.92 3.89 6.94
C THR A 56 -4.93 3.75 8.07
N PHE A 57 -4.45 3.38 9.26
CA PHE A 57 -5.28 3.36 10.45
C PHE A 57 -4.93 4.52 11.36
N ARG A 58 -5.96 5.16 11.89
CA ARG A 58 -5.84 6.21 12.89
C ARG A 58 -6.14 5.63 14.25
N SER A 59 -5.12 5.56 15.12
CA SER A 59 -5.30 5.03 16.47
C SER A 59 -6.35 5.78 17.30
N THR A 60 -7.14 5.01 18.04
CA THR A 60 -8.06 5.48 19.09
C THR A 60 -7.56 5.02 20.46
N PRO A 61 -8.07 5.56 21.58
CA PRO A 61 -7.64 5.13 22.92
C PRO A 61 -7.78 3.62 23.18
N THR A 62 -8.77 2.97 22.55
CA THR A 62 -9.01 1.53 22.66
C THR A 62 -8.10 0.68 21.76
N TYR A 63 -7.61 1.25 20.65
CA TYR A 63 -6.79 0.57 19.64
C TYR A 63 -5.51 1.37 19.38
N ASN A 64 -4.64 1.43 20.40
CA ASN A 64 -3.41 2.22 20.40
C ASN A 64 -2.12 1.36 20.43
N THR A 65 -2.25 0.04 20.48
CA THR A 65 -1.10 -0.88 20.45
C THR A 65 -1.15 -1.79 19.22
N PRO A 66 0.01 -2.26 18.71
CA PRO A 66 0.07 -3.24 17.63
C PRO A 66 -0.83 -4.46 17.83
N VAL A 67 -0.90 -4.99 19.04
CA VAL A 67 -1.71 -6.17 19.38
C VAL A 67 -3.20 -5.86 19.29
N THR A 68 -3.64 -4.74 19.87
CA THR A 68 -5.05 -4.34 19.82
C THR A 68 -5.53 -4.05 18.40
N ILE A 69 -4.65 -3.50 17.56
CA ILE A 69 -4.97 -3.22 16.15
C ILE A 69 -4.94 -4.50 15.32
N ALA A 70 -3.98 -5.40 15.58
CA ALA A 70 -3.90 -6.72 14.95
C ALA A 70 -5.16 -7.53 15.21
N TYR A 71 -5.67 -7.51 16.45
CA TYR A 71 -6.92 -8.17 16.79
C TYR A 71 -8.11 -7.56 16.04
N LEU A 72 -8.22 -6.22 15.98
CA LEU A 72 -9.31 -5.54 15.28
C LEU A 72 -9.32 -5.87 13.78
N LEU A 73 -8.15 -5.92 13.15
CA LEU A 73 -8.02 -6.08 11.71
C LEU A 73 -7.75 -7.54 11.29
N SER A 74 -7.71 -8.48 12.25
CA SER A 74 -7.33 -9.88 12.02
C SER A 74 -5.99 -10.02 11.28
N ALA A 75 -4.99 -9.24 11.72
CA ALA A 75 -3.69 -9.11 11.08
C ALA A 75 -2.53 -9.57 11.99
N ASP A 76 -1.31 -9.60 11.45
CA ASP A 76 -0.11 -9.95 12.20
C ASP A 76 0.47 -8.74 12.95
N ALA A 77 0.49 -8.80 14.29
CA ALA A 77 0.96 -7.73 15.16
C ALA A 77 2.45 -7.37 14.97
N SER A 78 3.31 -8.32 14.57
CA SER A 78 4.72 -8.06 14.30
C SER A 78 4.89 -7.18 13.06
N ARG A 79 4.07 -7.41 12.03
CA ARG A 79 4.05 -6.58 10.82
C ARG A 79 3.53 -5.17 11.10
N ILE A 80 2.53 -5.05 11.99
CA ILE A 80 2.05 -3.76 12.50
C ILE A 80 3.16 -3.00 13.22
N ALA A 81 3.86 -3.67 14.14
CA ALA A 81 4.92 -3.05 14.92
C ALA A 81 6.08 -2.55 14.04
N ALA A 82 6.46 -3.33 13.03
CA ALA A 82 7.50 -2.97 12.06
C ALA A 82 7.13 -1.78 11.18
N ALA A 83 5.83 -1.58 10.90
CA ALA A 83 5.33 -0.50 10.05
C ALA A 83 5.04 0.82 10.80
N LYS A 84 5.42 0.91 12.09
CA LYS A 84 5.23 2.12 12.89
C LYS A 84 6.14 3.24 12.39
N LEU A 85 5.54 4.30 11.86
CA LEU A 85 6.24 5.57 11.64
C LEU A 85 6.34 6.29 13.00
N SER A 86 7.56 6.65 13.40
CA SER A 86 7.80 7.28 14.69
C SER A 86 7.50 8.78 14.62
N ASP A 87 6.74 9.23 15.62
CA ASP A 87 6.71 10.57 16.21
C ASP A 87 5.51 11.50 15.91
N SER A 88 4.70 11.73 16.96
CA SER A 88 3.91 12.94 17.25
C SER A 88 2.51 13.24 16.65
N ALA A 89 1.70 12.26 16.21
CA ALA A 89 0.24 12.42 16.00
C ALA A 89 -0.44 11.04 15.96
N PRO A 90 -1.80 10.88 16.07
CA PRO A 90 -2.43 9.57 16.31
C PRO A 90 -1.94 8.58 15.26
N ILE A 91 -1.34 7.49 15.75
CA ILE A 91 -0.39 6.67 15.03
C ILE A 91 -0.98 6.24 13.68
N THR A 92 -0.48 6.83 12.61
CA THR A 92 -0.78 6.48 11.23
C THR A 92 0.08 5.28 10.88
N PHE A 93 -0.48 4.08 10.97
CA PHE A 93 0.19 2.86 10.52
C PHE A 93 -0.15 2.61 9.05
N PHE A 94 0.85 2.26 8.23
CA PHE A 94 0.67 1.71 6.88
C PHE A 94 0.88 0.19 6.92
N PHE A 95 -0.19 -0.59 6.86
CA PHE A 95 -0.10 -2.04 7.08
C PHE A 95 0.21 -2.86 5.83
N LEU A 96 0.68 -4.09 6.00
CA LEU A 96 0.71 -5.10 4.94
C LEU A 96 -0.43 -6.11 5.14
N PHE A 97 -1.58 -5.87 4.53
CA PHE A 97 -2.67 -6.83 4.41
C PHE A 97 -2.48 -7.70 3.17
N ASN A 98 -2.73 -9.00 3.29
CA ASN A 98 -3.21 -9.77 2.14
C ASN A 98 -4.72 -9.62 2.13
N PHE A 99 -5.23 -8.65 1.37
CA PHE A 99 -6.65 -8.67 1.02
C PHE A 99 -6.82 -9.80 0.00
N PHE A 100 -7.48 -10.87 0.43
CA PHE A 100 -8.13 -11.80 -0.48
C PHE A 100 -9.39 -11.09 -0.99
N PHE A 101 -9.47 -10.87 -2.31
CA PHE A 101 -10.71 -10.53 -2.99
C PHE A 101 -11.32 -11.79 -3.58
#